data_AF-K2FX83-F1
#
_entry.id   AF-K2FX83-F1
#
_cell.length_a   1.000
_cell.length_b   1.000
_cell.length_c   1.000
_cell.angle_alpha   90.00
_cell.angle_beta   90.00
_cell.angle_gamma   90.00
#
_symmetry.space_group_name_H-M   'P 1'
#
loop_
_entity.id
_entity.type
_entity.pdbx_description
1 polymer ?
#
loop_
_entity_poly.entity_id
_entity_poly.type
_entity_poly.pdbx_seq_one_letter_code
_entity_poly.pdbx_strand_id
1 'polypeptide(L)'
;MRKDIFDNYLIKLREFLEADDFRAIDYSLEYIYATVPEKERSEMEDILQEVTLYSELREKEYKDAALDLIKVFEGTLSGKE
;
A
#
# COMPACT_ATOMS: atom_id res chain seq x y z
N MET A 1 -8.23 -15.66 -4.98
CA MET A 1 -9.01 -14.67 -5.74
C MET A 1 -8.98 -13.27 -5.14
N ARG A 2 -9.32 -13.02 -3.86
CA ARG A 2 -9.07 -11.70 -3.22
C ARG A 2 -7.59 -11.46 -2.89
N LYS A 3 -6.89 -12.50 -2.43
CA LYS A 3 -5.47 -12.46 -2.05
C LYS A 3 -4.56 -11.97 -3.18
N ASP A 4 -4.76 -12.50 -4.39
CA ASP A 4 -3.90 -12.26 -5.54
C ASP A 4 -3.94 -10.81 -6.07
N ILE A 5 -5.08 -10.13 -5.87
CA ILE A 5 -5.26 -8.73 -6.29
C ILE A 5 -4.50 -7.80 -5.35
N PHE A 6 -4.63 -8.02 -4.04
CA PHE A 6 -3.94 -7.21 -3.03
C PHE A 6 -2.43 -7.43 -3.04
N ASP A 7 -1.97 -8.67 -3.20
CA ASP A 7 -0.55 -9.00 -3.23
C ASP A 7 0.16 -8.19 -4.34
N ASN A 8 -0.44 -8.07 -5.54
CA ASN A 8 0.16 -7.31 -6.62
C ASN A 8 0.29 -5.81 -6.32
N TYR A 9 -0.73 -5.19 -5.72
CA TYR A 9 -0.68 -3.77 -5.39
C TYR A 9 0.29 -3.48 -4.24
N LEU A 10 0.28 -4.31 -3.20
CA LEU A 10 1.13 -4.14 -2.03
C LEU A 10 2.60 -4.41 -2.34
N ILE A 11 2.90 -5.41 -3.18
CA ILE A 11 4.27 -5.64 -3.67
C ILE A 11 4.78 -4.41 -4.42
N LYS A 12 3.96 -3.81 -5.29
CA LYS A 12 4.34 -2.61 -6.04
C LYS A 12 4.51 -1.39 -5.17
N LEU A 13 3.58 -1.14 -4.25
CA LEU A 13 3.72 -0.05 -3.29
C LEU A 13 4.99 -0.20 -2.45
N ARG A 14 5.32 -1.41 -1.97
CA ARG A 14 6.57 -1.67 -1.26
C ARG A 14 7.80 -1.33 -2.10
N GLU A 15 7.87 -1.83 -3.34
CA GLU A 15 8.99 -1.56 -4.25
C GLU A 15 9.17 -0.04 -4.47
N PHE A 16 8.08 0.70 -4.64
CA PHE A 16 8.14 2.14 -4.88
C PHE A 16 8.48 2.94 -3.61
N LEU A 17 7.97 2.52 -2.45
CA LEU A 17 8.33 3.08 -1.15
C LEU A 17 9.83 2.88 -0.88
N GLU A 18 10.36 1.67 -1.06
CA GLU A 18 11.78 1.37 -0.84
C GLU A 18 12.69 2.20 -1.75
N ALA A 19 12.27 2.41 -3.01
CA ALA A 19 12.99 3.18 -4.02
C ALA A 19 12.81 4.70 -3.93
N ASP A 20 11.95 5.19 -3.04
CA ASP A 20 11.52 6.61 -2.98
C ASP A 20 11.01 7.12 -4.34
N ASP A 21 10.33 6.26 -5.11
CA ASP A 21 9.79 6.60 -6.43
C ASP A 21 8.41 7.24 -6.31
N PHE A 22 8.39 8.52 -5.91
CA PHE A 22 7.17 9.29 -5.68
C PHE A 22 6.24 9.35 -6.90
N ARG A 23 6.78 9.32 -8.12
CA ARG A 23 5.94 9.31 -9.33
C ARG A 23 5.19 8.00 -9.48
N ALA A 24 5.85 6.89 -9.19
CA ALA A 24 5.21 5.59 -9.19
C ALA A 24 4.21 5.45 -8.04
N ILE A 25 4.53 6.00 -6.86
CA ILE A 25 3.61 6.06 -5.71
C ILE A 25 2.33 6.81 -6.07
N ASP A 26 2.44 8.05 -6.57
CA ASP A 26 1.27 8.88 -6.94
C ASP A 26 0.40 8.18 -7.98
N TYR A 27 1.01 7.62 -9.02
CA TYR A 27 0.31 6.87 -10.05
C TYR A 27 -0.42 5.65 -9.48
N SER A 28 0.22 4.90 -8.59
CA SER A 28 -0.39 3.75 -7.94
C SER A 28 -1.55 4.14 -7.04
N LEU A 29 -1.43 5.21 -6.26
CA LEU A 29 -2.52 5.73 -5.43
C LEU A 29 -3.70 6.15 -6.29
N GLU A 30 -3.48 6.96 -7.32
CA GLU A 30 -4.53 7.40 -8.25
C GLU A 30 -5.26 6.20 -8.87
N TYR A 31 -4.50 5.22 -9.37
CA TYR A 31 -5.06 4.01 -9.94
C TYR A 31 -5.90 3.22 -8.92
N ILE A 32 -5.38 3.00 -7.71
CA ILE A 32 -6.08 2.25 -6.66
C ILE A 32 -7.38 2.97 -6.26
N TYR A 33 -7.33 4.29 -6.04
CA TYR A 33 -8.52 5.06 -5.67
C TYR A 33 -9.57 5.09 -6.80
N ALA A 34 -9.15 5.10 -8.06
CA ALA A 34 -10.04 5.13 -9.21
C ALA A 34 -10.63 3.76 -9.59
N THR A 35 -9.90 2.66 -9.37
CA THR A 35 -10.26 1.35 -9.94
C THR A 35 -10.65 0.30 -8.90
N VAL A 36 -10.11 0.38 -7.68
CA VAL A 36 -10.39 -0.62 -6.64
C VAL A 36 -11.68 -0.23 -5.91
N PRO A 37 -12.69 -1.12 -5.82
CA PRO A 37 -13.92 -0.84 -5.08
C PRO A 37 -13.63 -0.46 -3.62
N GLU A 38 -14.37 0.50 -3.08
CA GLU A 38 -14.20 1.00 -1.71
C GLU A 38 -14.18 -0.12 -0.67
N LYS A 39 -15.06 -1.12 -0.80
CA LYS A 39 -15.14 -2.28 0.09
C LYS A 39 -13.86 -3.12 0.11
N GLU A 40 -13.15 -3.18 -1.01
CA GLU A 40 -11.88 -3.91 -1.12
C GLU A 40 -10.72 -3.03 -0.66
N ARG A 41 -10.75 -1.75 -1.03
CA ARG A 41 -9.77 -0.75 -0.60
C ARG A 41 -9.76 -0.55 0.92
N SER A 42 -10.92 -0.64 1.58
CA SER A 42 -11.04 -0.48 3.03
C SER A 42 -10.24 -1.51 3.82
N GLU A 43 -9.90 -2.66 3.22
CA GLU A 43 -9.02 -3.65 3.85
C GLU A 43 -7.55 -3.17 3.91
N MET A 44 -7.16 -2.19 3.10
CA MET A 44 -5.80 -1.62 3.02
C MET A 44 -5.77 -0.12 3.35
N GLU A 45 -6.85 0.45 3.87
CA GLU A 45 -7.00 1.91 4.04
C GLU A 45 -5.84 2.51 4.85
N ASP A 46 -5.47 1.87 5.96
CA ASP A 46 -4.35 2.33 6.80
C ASP A 46 -3.04 2.40 6.01
N ILE A 47 -2.76 1.39 5.16
CA ILE A 47 -1.57 1.40 4.28
C ILE A 47 -1.65 2.57 3.30
N LEU A 48 -2.81 2.74 2.64
CA LEU A 48 -2.97 3.77 1.60
C LEU A 48 -2.89 5.19 2.17
N GLN A 49 -3.35 5.40 3.41
CA GLN A 49 -3.21 6.67 4.10
C GLN A 49 -1.75 6.99 4.39
N GLU A 50 -0.99 6.06 4.96
CA GLU A 50 0.43 6.26 5.25
C GLU A 50 1.24 6.49 3.95
N VAL A 51 0.94 5.76 2.87
CA VAL A 51 1.56 5.98 1.56
C VAL A 51 1.23 7.36 0.99
N THR A 52 -0.01 7.83 1.18
CA THR A 52 -0.44 9.17 0.75
C THR A 52 0.32 10.25 1.52
N LEU A 53 0.37 10.14 2.86
CA LEU A 53 1.13 11.06 3.72
C LEU A 53 2.61 11.06 3.35
N TYR A 54 3.18 9.89 3.04
CA TYR A 54 4.56 9.81 2.60
C TYR A 54 4.79 10.52 1.26
N SER A 55 3.89 10.37 0.29
CA SER A 55 4.02 11.05 -1.00
C SER A 55 3.95 12.58 -0.87
N GLU A 56 3.04 13.07 -0.02
CA GLU A 56 2.81 14.51 0.18
C GLU A 56 3.90 15.17 1.03
N LEU A 57 4.28 14.53 2.14
CA LEU A 57 5.13 15.15 3.17
C LEU A 57 6.60 14.71 3.07
N ARG A 58 6.86 13.53 2.47
CA ARG A 58 8.20 12.94 2.29
C ARG A 58 8.96 12.69 3.59
N GLU A 59 8.23 12.58 4.70
CA GLU A 59 8.79 12.30 6.01
C GLU A 59 8.96 10.79 6.19
N LYS A 60 10.13 10.38 6.66
CA LYS A 60 10.51 8.96 6.74
C LYS A 60 9.57 8.15 7.64
N GLU A 61 8.95 8.77 8.64
CA GLU A 61 8.02 8.09 9.55
C GLU A 61 6.83 7.46 8.82
N TYR A 62 6.28 8.16 7.82
CA TYR A 62 5.16 7.65 7.02
C TYR A 62 5.57 6.49 6.12
N LYS A 63 6.80 6.53 5.56
CA LYS A 63 7.38 5.40 4.82
C LYS A 63 7.54 4.17 5.71
N ASP A 64 8.15 4.36 6.88
CA ASP A 64 8.41 3.26 7.81
C ASP A 64 7.07 2.64 8.28
N ALA A 65 6.08 3.47 8.63
CA ALA A 65 4.73 3.02 9.00
C ALA A 65 4.04 2.24 7.88
N ALA A 66 4.05 2.77 6.65
CA ALA A 66 3.47 2.08 5.49
C ALA A 66 4.10 0.70 5.25
N LEU A 67 5.45 0.61 5.33
CA LEU A 67 6.17 -0.64 5.15
C LEU A 67 5.87 -1.67 6.25
N ASP A 68 5.74 -1.23 7.49
CA ASP A 68 5.35 -2.09 8.61
C ASP A 68 3.92 -2.62 8.46
N LEU A 69 2.97 -1.76 8.05
CA LEU A 69 1.59 -2.16 7.80
C LEU A 69 1.48 -3.16 6.65
N ILE A 70 2.23 -2.97 5.56
CA ILE A 70 2.31 -3.93 4.44
C ILE A 70 2.77 -5.29 4.96
N LYS A 71 3.82 -5.33 5.76
CA LYS A 71 4.37 -6.57 6.33
C LYS A 71 3.37 -7.28 7.25
N VAL A 72 2.66 -6.53 8.09
CA VAL A 72 1.59 -7.08 8.97
C VAL A 72 0.45 -7.67 8.13
N PHE A 73 0.06 -6.99 7.06
CA PHE A 73 -0.99 -7.45 6.16
C PHE A 73 -0.60 -8.77 5.47
N GLU A 74 0.62 -8.85 4.91
CA GLU A 74 1.18 -10.07 4.30
C GLU A 74 1.24 -11.24 5.31
N GLY A 75 1.61 -10.97 6.57
CA GLY A 75 1.62 -11.96 7.65
C GLY A 75 0.23 -12.47 8.01
N THR A 76 -0.77 -11.57 8.05
CA THR A 76 -2.18 -11.92 8.33
C THR A 76 -2.77 -12.77 7.21
N LEU A 77 -2.37 -12.51 5.96
CA LEU A 77 -2.74 -13.29 4.80
C LEU A 77 -2.12 -14.70 4.79
N SER A 78 -0.95 -14.87 5.42
CA SER A 78 -0.22 -16.15 5.48
C SER A 78 -0.66 -17.06 6.65
N GLY A 79 -1.29 -16.50 7.69
CA GLY A 79 -1.75 -17.24 8.87
C GLY A 79 -3.20 -17.75 8.84
N LYS A 80 -3.91 -17.64 7.72
CA LYS A 80 -5.31 -18.10 7.55
C LYS A 80 -5.43 -19.51 6.91
N GLU A 81 -4.47 -20.41 7.19
CA GLU A 81 -4.56 -21.84 6.84
C GLU A 81 -5.28 -22.66 7.92
#